data_AF-A0A9X0WDJ6-F1
#
_entry.id   AF-A0A9X0WDJ6-F1
#
_cell.length_a   1.000
_cell.length_b   1.000
_cell.length_c   1.000
_cell.angle_alpha   90.00
_cell.angle_beta   90.00
_cell.angle_gamma   90.00
#
_symmetry.space_group_name_H-M   'P 1'
#
loop_
_entity.id
_entity.type
_entity.pdbx_description
1 polymer ?
#
loop_
_entity_poly.entity_id
_entity_poly.type
_entity_poly.pdbx_seq_one_letter_code
_entity_poly.pdbx_strand_id
1 'polypeptide(L)'
;SCTMIVTEANALLAPIHDRMPVILAPEDYGNWLASGDGSASKEALLALLKPADTRCWEAYPISRAVNSSANDSPELLEPIATGAP
;
A
#
# COMPACT_ATOMS: atom_id res chain seq x y z
N SER A 1 -20.06 2.42 -3.66
CA SER A 1 -18.99 2.96 -2.79
C SER A 1 -18.10 1.82 -2.35
N CYS A 2 -16.86 2.10 -1.94
CA CYS A 2 -15.91 1.13 -1.41
C CYS A 2 -15.03 1.78 -0.34
N THR A 3 -14.24 0.98 0.40
CA THR A 3 -13.24 1.46 1.36
C THR A 3 -11.95 0.66 1.21
N MET A 4 -10.81 1.28 1.50
CA MET A 4 -9.53 0.57 1.60
C MET A 4 -9.36 -0.01 3.01
N ILE A 5 -8.79 -1.21 3.08
CA ILE A 5 -8.39 -1.83 4.35
C ILE A 5 -6.93 -1.44 4.61
N VAL A 6 -6.66 -0.97 5.81
CA VAL A 6 -5.33 -0.57 6.27
C VAL A 6 -4.90 -1.44 7.45
N THR A 7 -3.61 -1.55 7.64
CA THR A 7 -2.93 -2.26 8.73
C THR A 7 -1.80 -1.40 9.30
N GLU A 8 -1.10 -1.88 10.32
CA GLU A 8 0.09 -1.22 10.86
C GLU A 8 1.20 -1.11 9.81
N ALA A 9 1.98 -0.03 9.87
CA ALA A 9 3.11 0.15 8.96
C ALA A 9 4.20 -0.91 9.21
N ASN A 10 4.81 -1.39 8.12
CA ASN A 10 6.03 -2.19 8.20
C ASN A 10 7.26 -1.32 8.55
N ALA A 11 8.42 -1.94 8.76
CA ALA A 11 9.63 -1.24 9.18
C ALA A 11 10.12 -0.17 8.18
N LEU A 12 9.81 -0.31 6.87
CA LEU A 12 10.16 0.70 5.86
C LEU A 12 9.26 1.94 5.98
N LEU A 13 7.95 1.74 6.20
CA LEU A 13 6.97 2.83 6.22
C LEU A 13 6.81 3.49 7.59
N ALA A 14 7.14 2.81 8.68
CA ALA A 14 6.99 3.33 10.04
C ALA A 14 7.59 4.73 10.28
N PRO A 15 8.74 5.11 9.68
CA PRO A 15 9.26 6.48 9.78
C PRO A 15 8.45 7.55 9.02
N ILE A 16 7.61 7.13 8.05
CA ILE A 16 6.81 8.01 7.19
C ILE A 16 5.38 8.14 7.75
N HIS A 17 4.76 7.02 8.16
CA HIS A 17 3.39 6.98 8.65
C HIS A 17 3.13 5.71 9.50
N ASP A 18 2.13 5.76 10.39
CA ASP A 18 1.79 4.68 11.33
C ASP A 18 1.01 3.51 10.71
N ARG A 19 0.35 3.77 9.58
CA ARG A 19 -0.50 2.82 8.85
C ARG A 19 -0.06 2.65 7.41
N MET A 20 -0.36 1.48 6.85
CA MET A 20 -0.20 1.17 5.43
C MET A 20 -1.44 0.44 4.87
N PRO A 21 -1.68 0.46 3.56
CA PRO A 21 -2.68 -0.40 2.94
C PRO A 21 -2.32 -1.89 3.11
N VAL A 22 -3.33 -2.75 3.23
CA VAL A 22 -3.13 -4.19 3.06
C VAL A 22 -2.82 -4.46 1.59
N ILE A 23 -1.65 -5.03 1.31
CA ILE A 23 -1.24 -5.45 -0.03
C ILE A 23 -1.34 -6.96 -0.14
N LEU A 24 -2.09 -7.43 -1.13
CA LEU A 24 -2.30 -8.85 -1.39
C LEU A 24 -1.25 -9.36 -2.37
N ALA A 25 -0.76 -10.58 -2.17
CA ALA A 25 0.07 -11.24 -3.16
C ALA A 25 -0.80 -11.72 -4.35
N PRO A 26 -0.25 -11.78 -5.59
CA PRO A 26 -1.01 -12.21 -6.76
C PRO A 26 -1.73 -13.55 -6.60
N GLU A 27 -1.13 -14.50 -5.90
CA GLU A 27 -1.71 -15.82 -5.58
C GLU A 27 -2.97 -15.75 -4.70
N ASP A 28 -3.14 -14.68 -3.91
CA ASP A 28 -4.26 -14.52 -2.97
C ASP A 28 -5.47 -13.82 -3.59
N TYR A 29 -5.33 -13.24 -4.81
CA TYR A 29 -6.41 -12.48 -5.46
C TYR A 29 -7.67 -13.33 -5.68
N GLY A 30 -7.50 -14.61 -6.04
CA GLY A 30 -8.62 -15.53 -6.24
C GLY A 30 -9.45 -15.69 -4.96
N ASN A 31 -8.79 -16.00 -3.85
CA ASN A 31 -9.44 -16.14 -2.55
C ASN A 31 -10.11 -14.83 -2.11
N TRP A 32 -9.44 -13.70 -2.33
CA TRP A 32 -9.96 -12.38 -1.99
C TRP A 32 -11.25 -12.03 -2.75
N LEU A 33 -11.24 -12.23 -4.06
CA LEU A 33 -12.37 -11.90 -4.94
C LEU A 33 -13.53 -12.90 -4.84
N ALA A 34 -13.25 -14.15 -4.47
CA ALA A 34 -14.27 -15.19 -4.30
C ALA A 34 -15.01 -15.10 -2.94
N SER A 35 -14.70 -14.11 -2.10
CA SER A 35 -15.40 -13.87 -0.84
C SER A 35 -16.93 -13.70 -0.96
N GLY A 36 -17.44 -13.35 -2.15
CA GLY A 36 -18.88 -13.20 -2.42
C GLY A 36 -19.66 -14.50 -2.68
N ASP A 37 -19.00 -15.60 -3.04
CA ASP A 37 -19.65 -16.89 -3.33
C ASP A 37 -19.49 -17.93 -2.20
N GLY A 38 -18.75 -17.57 -1.14
CA GLY A 38 -18.56 -18.39 0.06
C GLY A 38 -17.46 -19.45 -0.05
N SER A 39 -16.67 -19.46 -1.14
CA SER A 39 -15.57 -20.41 -1.33
C SER A 39 -14.35 -20.15 -0.44
N ALA A 40 -14.12 -18.90 -0.03
CA ALA A 40 -13.07 -18.55 0.91
C ALA A 40 -13.59 -18.51 2.36
N SER A 41 -12.90 -19.18 3.29
CA SER A 41 -13.24 -19.07 4.71
C SER A 41 -12.89 -17.68 5.25
N LYS A 42 -13.68 -17.21 6.23
CA LYS A 42 -13.42 -15.94 6.90
C LYS A 42 -12.03 -15.90 7.51
N GLU A 43 -11.60 -17.02 8.09
CA GLU A 43 -10.29 -17.18 8.73
C GLU A 43 -9.15 -17.02 7.71
N ALA A 44 -9.31 -17.59 6.51
CA ALA A 44 -8.34 -17.43 5.43
C ALA A 44 -8.24 -15.97 4.97
N LEU A 45 -9.36 -15.28 4.83
CA LEU A 45 -9.39 -13.86 4.44
C LEU A 45 -8.76 -12.96 5.50
N LEU A 46 -9.03 -13.20 6.78
CA LEU A 46 -8.44 -12.43 7.88
C LEU A 46 -6.92 -12.62 7.96
N ALA A 47 -6.40 -13.79 7.61
CA ALA A 47 -4.97 -14.07 7.59
C ALA A 47 -4.21 -13.27 6.50
N LEU A 48 -4.91 -12.72 5.51
CA LEU A 48 -4.34 -11.84 4.49
C LEU A 48 -4.15 -10.40 4.98
N LEU A 49 -4.83 -9.98 6.05
CA LEU A 49 -4.85 -8.60 6.54
C LEU A 49 -3.64 -8.26 7.42
N LYS A 50 -2.44 -8.35 6.86
CA LYS A 50 -1.17 -8.16 7.56
C LYS A 50 -0.25 -7.17 6.82
N PRO A 51 0.74 -6.57 7.51
CA PRO A 51 1.73 -5.71 6.87
C PRO A 51 2.48 -6.45 5.77
N ALA A 52 2.70 -5.78 4.64
CA ALA A 52 3.45 -6.36 3.53
C ALA A 52 4.95 -6.45 3.84
N ASP A 53 5.61 -7.46 3.27
CA ASP A 53 7.05 -7.65 3.39
C ASP A 53 7.83 -6.47 2.81
N THR A 54 8.81 -5.96 3.56
CA THR A 54 9.62 -4.80 3.15
C THR A 54 10.54 -5.08 1.97
N ARG A 55 10.86 -6.35 1.67
CA ARG A 55 11.84 -6.74 0.63
C ARG A 55 11.45 -6.31 -0.79
N CYS A 56 10.16 -6.09 -1.04
CA CYS A 56 9.63 -5.72 -2.35
C CYS A 56 9.28 -4.23 -2.47
N TRP A 57 9.75 -3.39 -1.53
CA TRP A 57 9.36 -1.98 -1.44
C TRP A 57 10.57 -1.05 -1.49
N GLU A 58 10.38 0.09 -2.14
CA GLU A 58 11.28 1.23 -2.13
C GLU A 58 10.49 2.48 -1.76
N ALA A 59 11.11 3.39 -1.02
CA ALA A 59 10.53 4.69 -0.69
C ALA A 59 11.57 5.78 -0.95
N TYR A 60 11.16 6.82 -1.66
CA TYR A 60 12.01 7.98 -1.98
C TYR A 60 11.17 9.27 -1.90
N PRO A 61 11.79 10.41 -1.56
CA PRO A 61 11.08 11.68 -1.51
C PRO A 61 10.72 12.15 -2.91
N ILE A 62 9.52 12.72 -3.03
CA ILE A 62 8.99 13.35 -4.25
C ILE A 62 8.61 14.80 -3.99
N SER A 63 8.31 15.54 -5.06
CA SER A 63 7.87 16.93 -4.97
C SER A 63 6.58 17.09 -4.17
N ARG A 64 6.48 18.16 -3.38
CA ARG A 64 5.24 18.55 -2.68
C ARG A 64 4.10 18.92 -3.63
N ALA A 65 4.37 19.05 -4.95
CA ALA A 65 3.35 19.27 -5.96
C ALA A 65 2.24 18.19 -5.93
N VAL A 66 2.55 16.95 -5.50
CA VAL A 66 1.58 15.85 -5.37
C VAL A 66 0.44 16.14 -4.38
N ASN A 67 0.62 17.11 -3.46
CA ASN A 67 -0.42 17.46 -2.47
C ASN A 67 -1.63 18.17 -3.09
N SER A 68 -1.52 18.66 -4.32
CA SER A 68 -2.64 19.28 -5.04
C SER A 68 -3.24 18.28 -6.02
N SER A 69 -4.51 17.92 -5.83
CA SER A 69 -5.24 17.01 -6.72
C SER A 69 -5.48 17.57 -8.13
N ALA A 70 -5.17 18.86 -8.37
CA ALA A 70 -5.23 19.46 -9.70
C ALA A 70 -4.01 19.09 -10.57
N ASN A 71 -2.94 18.57 -9.97
CA ASN A 71 -1.76 18.12 -10.69
C ASN A 71 -1.93 16.62 -11.01
N ASP A 72 -1.85 16.27 -12.30
CA ASP A 72 -1.91 14.88 -12.78
C ASP A 72 -0.89 14.72 -13.91
N SER A 73 0.35 14.44 -13.51
CA SER A 73 1.46 14.32 -14.44
C SER A 73 2.49 13.31 -13.93
N PRO A 74 3.22 12.63 -14.83
CA PRO A 74 4.17 11.59 -14.43
C PRO A 74 5.31 12.15 -13.57
N GLU A 75 5.66 13.44 -13.72
CA GLU A 75 6.74 14.07 -12.96
C GLU A 75 6.45 14.13 -11.45
N LEU A 76 5.20 13.92 -11.03
CA LEU A 76 4.84 13.86 -9.61
C LEU A 76 5.45 12.67 -8.88
N LEU A 77 5.79 11.60 -9.60
CA LEU A 77 6.43 10.41 -9.06
C LEU A 77 7.96 10.45 -9.19
N GLU A 78 8.53 11.49 -9.81
CA GLU A 78 9.98 11.57 -9.98
C GLU A 78 10.68 11.90 -8.64
N PRO A 79 11.76 11.18 -8.29
CA PRO A 79 12.51 11.46 -7.09
C PRO A 79 13.08 12.88 -7.09
N ILE A 80 12.99 13.56 -5.96
CA ILE A 80 13.71 14.83 -5.77
C ILE A 80 15.09 14.56 -5.19
N ALA A 81 16.08 15.36 -5.61
CA ALA A 81 17.40 15.34 -4.98
C ALA A 81 17.21 15.64 -3.49
N THR A 82 17.53 14.66 -2.65
CA THR A 82 17.62 14.91 -1.21
C THR A 82 18.93 15.67 -1.04
N GLY A 83 18.87 16.99 -0.90
CA GLY A 83 20.05 17.75 -0.53
C GLY A 83 20.65 17.13 0.72
N ALA A 84 21.90 16.65 0.63
CA ALA A 84 22.76 16.47 1.78
C ALA A 84 22.79 17.81 2.57
N PRO A 85 22.95 17.77 3.91
CA PRO A 85 22.64 18.87 4.82
C PRO A 85 23.16 20.25 4.42
#